data_AF-W1UVI4-F1
#
_entry.id   AF-W1UVI4-F1
#
_cell.length_a   1.000
_cell.length_b   1.000
_cell.length_c   1.000
_cell.angle_alpha   90.00
_cell.angle_beta   90.00
_cell.angle_gamma   90.00
#
_symmetry.space_group_name_H-M   'P 1'
#
loop_
_entity.id
_entity.type
_entity.pdbx_description
1 polymer ?
#
loop_
_entity_poly.entity_id
_entity_poly.type
_entity_poly.pdbx_seq_one_letter_code
_entity_poly.pdbx_strand_id
1 'polypeptide(L)'
;APLAATLVQLAISRQREFLADASSVELTRNPQGMINALLKLDNSEPMQRHVDDASSALFINDPKKESGLQKLFYTHPPISERIERLKHM
;
A
#
# COMPACT_ATOMS: atom_id res chain seq x y z
N ALA A 1 14.06 20.28 12.18
CA ALA A 1 12.92 20.51 11.27
C ALA A 1 12.66 19.38 10.24
N PRO A 2 13.65 18.80 9.51
CA PRO A 2 13.34 17.90 8.38
C PRO A 2 12.58 16.62 8.77
N LEU A 3 12.90 16.02 9.92
CA LEU A 3 12.25 14.79 10.40
C LEU A 3 10.75 14.98 10.72
N ALA A 4 10.38 16.10 11.35
CA ALA A 4 8.98 16.36 11.70
C ALA A 4 8.11 16.56 10.44
N ALA A 5 8.63 17.27 9.44
CA ALA A 5 7.94 17.44 8.16
C ALA A 5 7.74 16.10 7.44
N THR A 6 8.77 15.24 7.40
CA THR A 6 8.65 13.90 6.80
C THR A 6 7.60 13.04 7.50
N LEU A 7 7.54 13.05 8.84
CA LEU A 7 6.54 12.29 9.58
C LEU A 7 5.11 12.76 9.28
N VAL A 8 4.90 14.08 9.19
CA VAL A 8 3.60 14.65 8.80
C VAL A 8 3.24 14.26 7.37
N GLN A 9 4.19 14.35 6.44
CA GLN A 9 3.97 13.95 5.05
C GLN A 9 3.58 12.46 4.94
N LEU A 10 4.27 11.58 5.67
CA LEU A 10 3.93 10.15 5.72
C LEU A 10 2.55 9.92 6.33
N ALA A 11 2.18 10.64 7.39
CA ALA A 11 0.85 10.55 7.98
C ALA A 11 -0.26 10.99 7.00
N ILE A 12 -0.06 12.09 6.27
CA ILE A 12 -0.98 12.56 5.24
C ILE A 12 -1.10 11.54 4.10
N SER A 13 0.03 10.97 3.65
CA SER A 13 0.06 9.91 2.63
C SER A 13 -0.79 8.71 3.05
N ARG A 14 -0.65 8.25 4.30
CA ARG A 14 -1.45 7.14 4.83
C ARG A 14 -2.94 7.45 4.89
N GLN A 15 -3.31 8.67 5.29
CA GLN A 15 -4.72 9.06 5.32
C GLN A 15 -5.33 9.10 3.93
N ARG A 16 -4.57 9.52 2.91
CA ARG A 16 -5.02 9.50 1.51
C ARG A 16 -5.28 8.09 1.00
N GLU A 17 -4.49 7.11 1.40
CA GLU A 17 -4.72 5.69 1.04
C GLU A 17 -6.05 5.17 1.59
N PHE A 18 -6.36 5.47 2.87
CA PHE A 18 -7.65 5.06 3.44
C PHE A 18 -8.84 5.73 2.75
N LEU A 19 -8.70 7.01 2.37
CA LEU A 19 -9.72 7.70 1.59
C LEU A 19 -9.89 7.12 0.18
N ALA A 20 -8.79 6.71 -0.46
CA ALA A 20 -8.83 6.04 -1.75
C ALA A 20 -9.58 4.71 -1.66
N ASP A 21 -9.33 3.92 -0.61
CA ASP A 21 -10.06 2.67 -0.35
C ASP A 21 -11.56 2.92 -0.19
N ALA A 22 -11.94 3.86 0.69
CA ALA A 22 -13.34 4.22 0.92
C ALA A 22 -14.03 4.71 -0.37
N SER A 23 -13.35 5.56 -1.15
CA SER A 23 -13.87 6.09 -2.41
C SER A 23 -14.07 4.98 -3.45
N SER A 24 -13.19 3.97 -3.47
CA SER A 24 -13.34 2.81 -4.35
C SER A 24 -14.59 2.00 -4.00
N VAL A 25 -14.89 1.83 -2.71
CA VAL A 25 -16.11 1.17 -2.23
C VAL A 25 -17.35 2.00 -2.53
N GLU A 26 -17.30 3.32 -2.35
CA GLU A 26 -18.41 4.20 -2.69
C GLU A 26 -18.77 4.13 -4.19
N LEU A 27 -17.75 4.12 -5.05
CA LEU A 27 -17.92 4.04 -6.50
C LEU A 27 -18.41 2.67 -6.97
N THR A 28 -17.84 1.59 -6.43
CA THR A 28 -18.13 0.22 -6.89
C THR A 28 -19.27 -0.46 -6.13
N ARG A 29 -19.65 0.08 -4.96
CA ARG A 29 -20.58 -0.53 -4.00
C ARG A 29 -20.16 -1.95 -3.59
N ASN A 30 -18.84 -2.21 -3.54
CA ASN A 30 -18.30 -3.54 -3.30
C ASN A 30 -17.09 -3.54 -2.35
N PRO A 31 -17.32 -3.51 -1.02
CA PRO A 31 -16.23 -3.56 -0.04
C PRO A 31 -15.43 -4.87 -0.13
N GLN A 32 -16.10 -6.00 -0.36
CA GLN A 32 -15.44 -7.31 -0.47
C GLN A 32 -14.50 -7.37 -1.69
N GLY A 33 -14.86 -6.73 -2.80
CA GLY A 33 -14.01 -6.62 -3.98
C GLY A 33 -12.69 -5.92 -3.66
N MET A 34 -12.75 -4.82 -2.92
CA MET A 34 -11.55 -4.09 -2.49
C MET A 34 -10.70 -4.91 -1.51
N ILE A 35 -11.33 -5.59 -0.54
CA ILE A 35 -10.64 -6.50 0.39
C ILE A 35 -9.92 -7.62 -0.37
N ASN A 36 -10.59 -8.25 -1.34
CA ASN A 36 -10.00 -9.31 -2.14
C ASN A 36 -8.82 -8.81 -3.00
N ALA A 37 -8.91 -7.60 -3.54
CA ALA A 37 -7.81 -6.97 -4.27
C ALA A 37 -6.60 -6.76 -3.36
N LEU A 38 -6.80 -6.23 -2.15
CA LEU A 38 -5.74 -6.05 -1.17
C LEU A 38 -5.11 -7.38 -0.73
N LEU A 39 -5.91 -8.41 -0.47
CA LEU A 39 -5.40 -9.75 -0.17
C LEU A 39 -4.58 -10.34 -1.32
N LYS A 40 -4.99 -10.09 -2.58
CA LYS A 40 -4.22 -10.54 -3.74
C LYS A 40 -2.87 -9.84 -3.83
N LEU A 41 -2.78 -8.57 -3.43
CA LEU A 41 -1.53 -7.82 -3.37
C LEU A 41 -0.63 -8.31 -2.22
N ASP A 42 -1.20 -8.56 -1.04
CA ASP A 42 -0.44 -9.04 0.12
C ASP A 42 0.20 -10.41 -0.12
N ASN A 43 -0.48 -11.27 -0.89
CA ASN A 43 0.02 -12.58 -1.30
C ASN A 43 0.80 -12.55 -2.63
N SER A 44 1.05 -11.38 -3.22
CA SER A 44 1.80 -11.30 -4.47
C SER A 44 3.29 -11.38 -4.20
N GLU A 45 3.95 -12.37 -4.78
CA GLU A 45 5.41 -12.49 -4.68
C GLU A 45 6.09 -11.53 -5.68
N PRO A 46 7.22 -10.89 -5.31
CA PRO A 46 7.99 -10.07 -6.23
C PRO A 46 8.55 -10.89 -7.41
N MET A 47 8.86 -10.22 -8.53
CA MET A 47 9.48 -10.87 -9.68
C MET A 47 10.85 -11.46 -9.29
N GLN A 48 11.01 -12.76 -9.51
CA GLN A 48 12.23 -13.50 -9.12
C GLN A 48 13.34 -13.45 -10.18
N ARG A 49 13.00 -13.08 -11.42
CA ARG A 49 14.00 -12.90 -12.49
C ARG A 49 14.68 -11.55 -12.33
N HIS A 50 15.85 -11.42 -12.93
CA HIS A 50 16.54 -10.13 -13.00
C HIS A 50 15.63 -9.07 -13.63
N VAL A 51 15.46 -7.94 -12.93
CA VAL A 51 14.71 -6.77 -13.36
C VAL A 51 15.67 -5.58 -13.39
N ASP A 52 15.73 -4.88 -14.53
CA ASP A 52 16.55 -3.68 -14.65
C ASP A 52 16.03 -2.53 -13.77
N ASP A 53 16.89 -1.57 -13.41
CA ASP A 53 16.51 -0.44 -12.55
C ASP A 53 15.46 0.47 -13.19
N ALA A 54 15.47 0.59 -14.52
CA ALA A 54 14.53 1.46 -15.22
C ALA A 54 13.10 0.89 -15.22
N SER A 55 12.95 -0.44 -15.19
CA SER A 55 11.66 -1.11 -15.22
C SER A 55 11.10 -1.50 -13.86
N SER A 56 11.90 -1.49 -12.77
CA SER A 56 11.42 -1.91 -11.44
C SER A 56 10.24 -1.09 -10.93
N ALA A 57 10.16 0.20 -11.29
CA ALA A 57 9.05 1.09 -10.93
C ALA A 57 7.70 0.73 -11.60
N LEU A 58 7.71 -0.14 -12.61
CA LEU A 58 6.50 -0.61 -13.28
C LEU A 58 5.85 -1.81 -12.56
N PHE A 59 6.55 -2.41 -11.60
CA PHE A 59 6.06 -3.56 -10.86
C PHE A 59 5.21 -3.12 -9.69
N ILE A 60 4.11 -3.85 -9.46
CA ILE A 60 3.21 -3.61 -8.33
C ILE A 60 3.89 -3.99 -7.01
N ASN A 61 4.54 -5.17 -6.98
CA ASN A 61 5.41 -5.55 -5.89
C ASN A 61 6.86 -5.33 -6.33
N ASP A 62 7.54 -4.45 -5.61
CA ASP A 62 8.90 -4.03 -5.95
C ASP A 62 9.87 -5.22 -5.86
N PRO A 63 10.46 -5.67 -6.99
CA PRO A 63 11.36 -6.82 -7.03
C PRO A 63 12.68 -6.57 -6.29
N LYS A 64 12.96 -5.33 -5.90
CA LYS A 64 14.19 -4.92 -5.21
C LYS A 64 13.94 -4.54 -3.75
N LYS A 65 12.71 -4.73 -3.27
CA LYS A 65 12.34 -4.37 -1.90
C LYS A 65 13.01 -5.30 -0.89
N GLU A 66 13.95 -4.75 -0.12
CA GLU A 66 14.58 -5.49 0.97
C GLU A 66 13.66 -5.60 2.20
N SER A 67 13.58 -6.81 2.74
CA SER A 67 12.88 -7.15 3.99
C SER A 67 13.66 -6.62 5.19
N GLY A 68 13.28 -5.46 5.75
CA GLY A 68 14.01 -4.83 6.87
C GLY A 68 13.20 -3.81 7.69
N LEU A 69 13.90 -2.99 8.51
CA LEU A 69 13.39 -1.98 9.46
C LEU A 69 12.55 -0.83 8.85
N GLN A 70 12.06 -0.99 7.63
CA GLN A 70 11.38 0.03 6.80
C GLN A 70 9.94 0.33 7.23
N LYS A 71 9.41 -0.31 8.29
CA LYS A 71 8.05 -0.05 8.80
C LYS A 71 7.78 1.43 9.08
N LEU A 72 8.79 2.17 9.54
CA LEU A 72 8.68 3.61 9.80
C LEU A 72 8.67 4.46 8.53
N PHE A 73 9.22 3.96 7.43
CA PHE A 73 9.31 4.64 6.14
C PHE A 73 8.25 4.18 5.12
N TYR A 74 7.34 3.28 5.51
CA TYR A 74 6.23 2.94 4.63
C TYR A 74 5.38 4.19 4.35
N THR A 75 5.36 4.54 3.06
CA THR A 75 4.53 5.60 2.46
C THR A 75 3.04 5.26 2.47
N HIS A 76 2.72 3.98 2.67
CA HIS A 76 1.37 3.43 2.76
C HIS A 76 1.13 2.74 4.11
N PRO A 77 -0.11 2.69 4.61
CA PRO A 77 -0.44 1.93 5.81
C PRO A 77 -0.35 0.42 5.51
N PRO A 78 -0.14 -0.44 6.53
CA PRO A 78 -0.17 -1.88 6.36
C PRO A 78 -1.48 -2.35 5.69
N ILE A 79 -1.39 -3.33 4.79
CA ILE A 79 -2.57 -3.88 4.09
C ILE A 79 -3.60 -4.42 5.10
N SER A 80 -3.15 -5.06 6.18
CA SER A 80 -4.03 -5.56 7.24
C SER A 80 -4.90 -4.46 7.87
N GLU A 81 -4.34 -3.28 8.13
CA GLU A 81 -5.08 -2.13 8.69
C GLU A 81 -6.12 -1.61 7.69
N ARG A 82 -5.78 -1.58 6.39
CA ARG A 82 -6.72 -1.19 5.33
C ARG A 82 -7.89 -2.16 5.24
N ILE A 83 -7.61 -3.46 5.26
CA ILE A 83 -8.62 -4.53 5.24
C ILE A 83 -9.54 -4.42 6.46
N GLU A 84 -9.00 -4.16 7.65
CA GLU A 84 -9.79 -3.99 8.86
C GLU A 84 -10.82 -2.86 8.72
N ARG A 85 -10.40 -1.69 8.24
CA ARG A 85 -11.33 -0.56 8.01
C ARG A 85 -12.41 -0.90 6.98
N LEU A 86 -12.04 -1.57 5.90
CA LEU A 86 -12.99 -1.99 4.85
C LEU A 86 -14.04 -2.99 5.33
N LYS A 87 -13.73 -3.84 6.33
CA LYS A 87 -14.69 -4.77 6.93
C LYS A 87 -15.81 -4.08 7.70
N HIS A 88 -15.65 -2.79 8.02
CA HIS A 88 -16.64 -1.98 8.72
C HIS A 88 -17.45 -1.05 7.78
N MET A 89 -17.33 -1.22 6.46
CA MET A 89 -18.08 -0.49 5.42
C MET A 89 -19.12 -1.39 4.77
#